data_AF-A0A268FBM7-F1
#
_entry.id   AF-A0A268FBM7-F1
#
_cell.length_a   1.000
_cell.length_b   1.000
_cell.length_c   1.000
_cell.angle_alpha   90.00
_cell.angle_beta   90.00
_cell.angle_gamma   90.00
#
_symmetry.space_group_name_H-M   'P 1'
#
loop_
_entity.id
_entity.type
_entity.pdbx_description
1 polymer ?
#
loop_
_entity_poly.entity_id
_entity_poly.type
_entity_poly.pdbx_seq_one_letter_code
_entity_poly.pdbx_strand_id
1 'polypeptide(L)'
;MKKIVSFFGEPYHIIWSEFHYLANLKKDSGTNAKEKGRIAQLQVFNTLLLVIYSLFLVIFFVYIILLFIVKLYALSGIIVGLLMMTIIKLVQKKKYLKRRNAFIKNDPTLIES
;
A
#
# COMPACT_ATOMS: atom_id res chain seq x y z
N MET A 1 -12.64 15.40 -10.66
CA MET A 1 -12.04 14.21 -11.31
C MET A 1 -10.60 13.94 -10.89
N LYS A 2 -9.64 14.87 -11.09
CA LYS A 2 -8.21 14.64 -10.74
C LYS A 2 -7.98 14.15 -9.29
N LYS A 3 -8.66 14.73 -8.30
CA LYS A 3 -8.53 14.33 -6.87
C LYS A 3 -9.08 12.93 -6.56
N ILE A 4 -10.15 12.51 -7.22
CA ILE A 4 -10.78 11.19 -6.99
C ILE A 4 -9.94 10.09 -7.64
N VAL A 5 -9.54 10.28 -8.90
CA VAL A 5 -8.64 9.35 -9.59
C VAL A 5 -7.29 9.26 -8.87
N SER A 6 -6.77 10.40 -8.40
CA SER A 6 -5.57 10.44 -7.56
C SER A 6 -5.76 9.69 -6.24
N PHE A 7 -6.94 9.78 -5.60
CA PHE A 7 -7.18 9.05 -4.35
C PHE A 7 -7.03 7.54 -4.55
N PHE A 8 -7.65 6.98 -5.59
CA PHE A 8 -7.60 5.54 -5.88
C PHE A 8 -6.27 5.08 -6.46
N GLY A 9 -5.59 5.93 -7.24
CA GLY A 9 -4.32 5.62 -7.90
C GLY A 9 -3.08 5.81 -7.01
N GLU A 10 -3.15 6.63 -5.96
CA GLU A 10 -1.99 6.96 -5.12
C GLU A 10 -1.36 5.73 -4.45
N PRO A 11 -2.11 4.76 -3.89
CA PRO A 11 -1.52 3.53 -3.35
C PRO A 11 -0.73 2.72 -4.38
N TYR A 12 -1.21 2.64 -5.63
CA TYR A 12 -0.49 2.00 -6.72
C TYR A 12 0.80 2.73 -7.07
N HIS A 13 0.75 4.06 -7.11
CA HIS A 13 1.93 4.88 -7.37
C HIS A 13 3.00 4.72 -6.29
N ILE A 14 2.59 4.74 -5.01
CA ILE A 14 3.50 4.50 -3.86
C ILE A 14 4.16 3.14 -4.01
N ILE A 15 3.38 2.08 -4.22
CA ILE A 15 3.90 0.72 -4.36
C ILE A 15 4.89 0.62 -5.52
N TRP A 16 4.57 1.21 -6.67
CA TRP A 16 5.45 1.20 -7.83
C TRP A 16 6.77 1.93 -7.57
N SER A 17 6.70 3.13 -6.97
CA SER A 17 7.91 3.88 -6.57
C SER A 17 8.76 3.09 -5.57
N GLU A 18 8.13 2.39 -4.64
CA GLU A 18 8.80 1.55 -3.64
C GLU A 18 9.46 0.34 -4.28
N PHE A 19 8.83 -0.32 -5.24
CA PHE A 19 9.46 -1.42 -5.97
C PHE A 19 10.75 -1.00 -6.65
N HIS A 20 10.73 0.13 -7.36
CA HIS A 20 11.92 0.67 -8.02
C HIS A 20 12.99 1.08 -7.01
N TYR A 21 12.60 1.80 -5.95
CA TYR A 21 13.52 2.21 -4.88
C TYR A 21 14.21 1.00 -4.24
N LEU A 22 13.43 0.00 -3.81
CA LEU A 22 13.94 -1.21 -3.17
C LEU A 22 14.79 -2.07 -4.11
N ALA A 23 14.41 -2.17 -5.39
CA ALA A 23 15.19 -2.89 -6.40
C ALA A 23 16.56 -2.23 -6.64
N ASN A 24 16.61 -0.90 -6.66
CA ASN A 24 17.86 -0.16 -6.79
C ASN A 24 18.73 -0.32 -5.53
N LEU A 25 18.13 -0.20 -4.34
CA LEU A 25 18.85 -0.37 -3.08
C LEU A 25 19.43 -1.78 -2.92
N LYS A 26 18.76 -2.82 -3.45
CA LYS A 26 19.27 -4.20 -3.43
C LYS A 26 20.51 -4.40 -4.33
N LYS A 27 20.64 -3.60 -5.38
CA LYS A 27 21.77 -3.64 -6.34
C LYS A 27 22.97 -2.83 -5.87
N ASP A 28 22.79 -1.95 -4.90
CA ASP A 28 23.86 -1.13 -4.34
C ASP A 28 24.95 -2.00 -3.69
N SER A 29 26.21 -1.67 -3.96
CA SER A 29 27.40 -2.37 -3.46
C SER A 29 27.56 -2.25 -1.94
N GLY A 30 26.95 -1.23 -1.33
CA GLY A 30 26.95 -1.05 0.13
C GLY A 30 25.95 -1.93 0.90
N THR A 31 25.07 -2.66 0.21
CA THR A 31 23.98 -3.42 0.84
C THR A 31 24.43 -4.84 1.19
N ASN A 32 24.50 -5.16 2.49
CA ASN A 32 24.86 -6.50 2.97
C ASN A 32 23.73 -7.54 2.69
N ALA A 33 24.05 -8.83 2.67
CA ALA A 33 23.12 -9.94 2.45
C ALA A 33 21.89 -9.90 3.39
N LYS A 34 22.08 -9.54 4.67
CA LYS A 34 20.98 -9.37 5.63
C LYS A 34 20.02 -8.24 5.20
N GLU A 35 20.56 -7.12 4.74
CA GLU A 35 19.76 -5.99 4.24
C GLU A 35 19.01 -6.37 2.96
N LYS A 36 19.66 -7.10 2.03
CA LYS A 36 19.00 -7.63 0.83
C LYS A 36 17.83 -8.55 1.16
N GLY A 37 17.95 -9.37 2.21
CA GLY A 37 16.86 -10.20 2.73
C GLY A 37 15.68 -9.37 3.24
N ARG A 38 15.94 -8.33 4.04
CA ARG A 38 14.90 -7.41 4.52
C ARG A 38 14.24 -6.61 3.40
N ILE A 39 15.01 -6.19 2.40
CA ILE A 39 14.49 -5.54 1.20
C ILE A 39 13.53 -6.48 0.46
N ALA A 40 13.87 -7.77 0.31
CA ALA A 40 12.97 -8.75 -0.29
C ALA A 40 11.67 -8.94 0.52
N GLN A 41 11.76 -8.95 1.85
CA GLN A 41 10.58 -8.98 2.71
C GLN A 41 9.67 -7.75 2.51
N LEU A 42 10.25 -6.56 2.37
CA LEU A 42 9.49 -5.35 2.07
C LEU A 42 8.86 -5.38 0.68
N GLN A 43 9.54 -5.95 -0.32
CA GLN A 43 8.96 -6.16 -1.66
C GLN A 43 7.74 -7.09 -1.58
N VAL A 44 7.84 -8.23 -0.89
CA VAL A 44 6.71 -9.15 -0.68
C VAL A 44 5.58 -8.47 0.09
N PHE A 45 5.89 -7.71 1.14
CA PHE A 45 4.90 -6.95 1.89
C PHE A 45 4.15 -5.94 1.00
N ASN A 46 4.85 -5.19 0.15
CA ASN A 46 4.23 -4.28 -0.81
C ASN A 46 3.37 -5.01 -1.84
N THR A 47 3.78 -6.19 -2.33
CA THR A 47 2.95 -7.02 -3.20
C THR A 47 1.66 -7.45 -2.49
N LEU A 48 1.74 -7.93 -1.25
CA LEU A 48 0.56 -8.34 -0.49
C LEU A 48 -0.37 -7.15 -0.25
N LEU A 49 0.18 -5.99 0.09
CA LEU A 49 -0.59 -4.77 0.30
C LEU A 49 -1.28 -4.31 -0.99
N LEU A 50 -0.61 -4.44 -2.14
CA LEU A 50 -1.18 -4.20 -3.46
C LEU A 50 -2.39 -5.10 -3.70
N VAL A 51 -2.23 -6.42 -3.51
CA VAL A 51 -3.29 -7.41 -3.74
C VAL A 51 -4.49 -7.12 -2.84
N ILE A 52 -4.26 -6.88 -1.55
CA ILE A 52 -5.33 -6.55 -0.60
C ILE A 52 -6.05 -5.27 -1.01
N TYR A 53 -5.31 -4.22 -1.38
CA TYR A 53 -5.90 -2.97 -1.85
C TYR A 53 -6.72 -3.16 -3.13
N SER A 54 -6.20 -3.91 -4.10
CA SER A 54 -6.91 -4.24 -5.35
C SER A 54 -8.18 -5.03 -5.09
N LEU A 55 -8.17 -5.98 -4.15
CA LEU A 55 -9.38 -6.71 -3.74
C LEU A 55 -10.44 -5.75 -3.17
N PHE A 56 -10.07 -4.86 -2.25
CA PHE A 56 -11.01 -3.87 -1.72
C PHE A 56 -11.53 -2.92 -2.80
N LEU A 57 -10.70 -2.52 -3.76
CA LEU A 57 -11.12 -1.69 -4.87
C LEU A 57 -12.13 -2.39 -5.78
N VAL A 58 -11.88 -3.65 -6.13
CA VAL A 58 -12.81 -4.47 -6.94
C VAL A 58 -14.14 -4.66 -6.18
N ILE A 59 -14.07 -5.06 -4.91
CA ILE A 59 -15.25 -5.24 -4.06
C ILE A 59 -16.05 -3.92 -3.98
N PHE A 60 -15.38 -2.79 -3.80
CA PHE A 60 -16.02 -1.47 -3.77
C PHE A 60 -16.82 -1.20 -5.04
N PHE A 61 -16.27 -1.46 -6.24
CA PHE A 61 -17.01 -1.29 -7.49
C PHE A 61 -18.14 -2.30 -7.66
N VAL A 62 -17.96 -3.56 -7.22
CA VAL A 62 -19.04 -4.56 -7.20
C VAL A 62 -20.20 -4.07 -6.32
N TYR A 63 -19.93 -3.51 -5.15
CA TYR A 63 -20.97 -2.96 -4.27
C TYR A 63 -21.64 -1.71 -4.86
N ILE A 64 -20.93 -0.89 -5.63
CA ILE A 64 -21.55 0.21 -6.40
C ILE A 64 -22.56 -0.35 -7.41
N ILE A 65 -22.22 -1.43 -8.13
CA ILE A 65 -23.14 -2.07 -9.07
C ILE A 65 -24.33 -2.69 -8.33
N LEU A 66 -24.08 -3.36 -7.20
CA LEU A 66 -25.14 -3.95 -6.38
C LEU A 66 -26.09 -2.92 -5.79
N LEU A 67 -25.68 -1.66 -5.62
CA LEU A 67 -26.57 -0.59 -5.15
C LEU A 67 -27.77 -0.40 -6.08
N PHE A 68 -27.65 -0.69 -7.37
CA PHE A 68 -28.77 -0.66 -8.31
C PHE A 68 -29.73 -1.86 -8.19
N ILE A 69 -29.31 -2.94 -7.50
CA ILE A 69 -30.09 -4.18 -7.33
C ILE A 69 -30.69 -4.26 -5.92
N VAL A 70 -29.83 -4.22 -4.89
CA VAL A 70 -30.18 -4.40 -3.47
C VAL A 70 -30.26 -3.07 -2.69
N LYS A 71 -30.17 -1.93 -3.38
CA LYS A 71 -30.41 -0.58 -2.84
C LYS A 71 -29.53 -0.29 -1.60
N LEU A 72 -30.16 0.12 -0.50
CA LEU A 72 -29.51 0.60 0.73
C LEU A 72 -28.60 -0.45 1.38
N TYR A 73 -28.87 -1.75 1.22
CA TYR A 73 -28.05 -2.80 1.84
C TYR A 73 -26.62 -2.82 1.28
N ALA A 74 -26.43 -2.48 0.00
CA ALA A 74 -25.11 -2.41 -0.62
C ALA A 74 -24.27 -1.22 -0.15
N LEU A 75 -24.90 -0.20 0.48
CA LEU A 75 -24.21 0.99 0.97
C LEU A 75 -23.17 0.64 2.03
N SER A 76 -23.42 -0.39 2.85
CA SER A 76 -22.50 -0.89 3.86
C SER A 76 -21.15 -1.32 3.26
N GLY A 77 -21.16 -2.06 2.15
CA GLY A 77 -19.95 -2.51 1.46
C GLY A 77 -19.17 -1.36 0.81
N ILE A 78 -19.87 -0.33 0.30
CA ILE A 78 -19.24 0.89 -0.23
C ILE A 78 -18.50 1.64 0.88
N ILE A 79 -19.16 1.84 2.03
CA ILE A 79 -18.59 2.55 3.19
C ILE A 79 -17.38 1.77 3.74
N VAL A 80 -17.53 0.47 3.96
CA VAL A 80 -16.43 -0.38 4.47
C VAL A 80 -15.27 -0.42 3.48
N GLY A 81 -15.54 -0.55 2.17
CA GLY A 81 -14.51 -0.53 1.13
C GLY A 81 -13.71 0.78 1.14
N LEU A 82 -14.37 1.94 1.20
CA LEU A 82 -13.71 3.24 1.31
C LEU A 82 -12.88 3.37 2.57
N LEU A 83 -13.41 2.92 3.70
CA LEU A 83 -12.73 2.98 4.98
C LEU A 83 -11.45 2.13 4.96
N MET A 84 -11.53 0.89 4.46
CA MET A 84 -10.38 0.00 4.36
C MET A 84 -9.33 0.52 3.39
N MET A 85 -9.72 1.03 2.22
CA MET A 85 -8.79 1.67 1.27
C MET A 85 -8.10 2.89 1.89
N THR A 86 -8.82 3.69 2.67
CA THR A 86 -8.26 4.84 3.39
C THR A 86 -7.25 4.41 4.46
N ILE A 87 -7.57 3.36 5.23
CA ILE A 87 -6.66 2.81 6.24
C ILE A 87 -5.38 2.30 5.58
N ILE A 88 -5.48 1.53 4.49
CA ILE A 88 -4.30 1.01 3.76
C ILE A 88 -3.40 2.16 3.33
N LYS A 89 -3.99 3.20 2.72
CA LYS A 89 -3.26 4.40 2.30
C LYS A 89 -2.59 5.11 3.48
N LEU A 90 -3.27 5.24 4.61
CA LEU A 90 -2.70 5.83 5.83
C LEU A 90 -1.56 4.99 6.39
N VAL A 91 -1.69 3.67 6.40
CA VAL A 91 -0.63 2.75 6.82
C VAL A 91 0.60 2.89 5.92
N GLN A 92 0.41 2.94 4.60
CA GLN A 92 1.50 3.16 3.65
C GLN A 92 2.26 4.46 3.96
N LYS A 93 1.54 5.59 4.03
CA LYS A 93 2.17 6.90 4.16
C LYS A 93 2.71 7.20 5.55
N LYS A 94 1.97 6.86 6.59
CA LYS A 94 2.28 7.27 7.97
C LYS A 94 3.08 6.24 8.76
N LYS A 95 3.06 4.97 8.38
CA LYS A 95 3.76 3.91 9.12
C LYS A 95 4.83 3.24 8.28
N TYR A 96 4.47 2.69 7.13
CA TYR A 96 5.38 1.90 6.30
C TYR A 96 6.55 2.75 5.80
N LEU A 97 6.29 3.85 5.08
CA LEU A 97 7.36 4.69 4.52
C LEU A 97 8.31 5.22 5.59
N LYS A 98 7.77 5.70 6.72
CA LYS A 98 8.56 6.24 7.85
C LYS A 98 9.46 5.21 8.54
N ARG A 99 9.11 3.92 8.47
CA ARG A 99 9.83 2.83 9.18
C ARG A 99 10.65 1.94 8.25
N ARG A 100 10.53 2.12 6.93
CA ARG A 100 11.19 1.30 5.91
C ARG A 100 12.71 1.26 6.11
N ASN A 101 13.33 2.43 6.24
CA ASN A 101 14.80 2.54 6.36
C ASN A 101 15.29 1.92 7.68
N ALA A 102 14.58 2.21 8.78
CA ALA A 102 14.82 1.59 10.09
C ALA A 102 14.75 0.07 10.04
N PHE A 103 13.76 -0.49 9.33
CA PHE A 103 13.65 -1.93 9.15
C PHE A 103 14.82 -2.50 8.34
N ILE A 104 15.18 -1.87 7.21
CA ILE A 104 16.28 -2.35 6.34
C ILE A 104 17.60 -2.38 7.12
N LYS A 105 17.93 -1.28 7.81
CA LYS A 105 19.18 -1.11 8.56
C LYS A 105 19.17 -1.74 9.96
N ASN A 106 18.01 -2.19 10.45
CA ASN A 106 17.81 -2.64 11.83
C ASN A 106 18.09 -1.57 12.89
N ASP A 107 17.85 -0.31 12.55
CA ASP A 107 18.21 0.81 13.40
C ASP A 107 16.95 1.64 13.71
N PRO A 108 16.46 1.63 14.96
CA PRO A 108 15.25 2.36 15.34
C PRO A 108 15.44 3.89 15.30
N THR A 109 16.67 4.40 15.26
CA THR A 109 16.94 5.84 15.16
C THR A 109 16.60 6.42 13.78
N LEU A 110 16.46 5.55 12.76
CA LEU A 110 16.11 5.93 11.38
C LEU A 110 14.60 6.02 11.14
N ILE A 111 13.77 6.01 12.20
CA ILE A 111 12.33 6.19 12.07
C ILE A 111 12.05 7.69 11.89
N GLU A 112 11.48 8.04 10.74
CA GLU A 112 11.09 9.42 10.44
C GLU A 112 9.88 9.85 11.30
N SER A 113 9.88 11.10 11.80
CA SER A 113 8.81 11.65 12.65
C SER A 113 7.58 12.11 11.87
#